data_AF-A9A1C5-F1
#
_entry.id   AF-A9A1C5-F1
#
_cell.length_a   1.000
_cell.length_b   1.000
_cell.length_c   1.000
_cell.angle_alpha   90.00
_cell.angle_beta   90.00
_cell.angle_gamma   90.00
#
_symmetry.space_group_name_H-M   'P 1'
#
loop_
_entity.id
_entity.type
_entity.pdbx_description
1 polymer ?
#
loop_
_entity_poly.entity_id
_entity_poly.type
_entity_poly.pdbx_seq_one_letter_code
_entity_poly.pdbx_strand_id
1 'polypeptide(L)'
;MILIPLQNDVFAELADFVDPNKDPQYYLDRYYNEVTYKSWFDRNYPDITIEEAVGLNEESSVIDSILKKELIQEADATLVHQEPIQTNNSETIHMILAIGGLGILFGAVYGIKRKVNDNTRQISINKETIKNKIIKPITRTNPLDVLQMRLVKGEISLEEFEILEKKLQS
;
A
#
# COMPACT_ATOMS: atom_id res chain seq x y z
N MET A 1 -34.93 -32.08 39.38
CA MET A 1 -34.71 -31.82 37.94
C MET A 1 -34.85 -30.32 37.76
N ILE A 2 -33.74 -29.59 37.73
CA ILE A 2 -33.73 -28.12 37.56
C ILE A 2 -33.17 -27.88 36.17
N LEU A 3 -34.00 -27.31 35.29
CA LEU A 3 -33.58 -26.78 33.99
C LEU A 3 -32.95 -25.42 34.27
N ILE A 4 -31.64 -25.28 34.04
CA ILE A 4 -30.98 -23.98 33.92
C ILE A 4 -30.85 -23.72 32.42
N PRO A 5 -31.43 -22.64 31.87
CA PRO A 5 -31.12 -22.23 30.50
C PRO A 5 -29.71 -21.65 30.50
N LEU A 6 -28.79 -22.24 29.73
CA LEU A 6 -27.49 -21.64 29.45
C LEU A 6 -27.66 -20.52 28.43
N GLN A 7 -28.18 -19.39 28.89
CA GLN A 7 -28.05 -18.09 28.23
C GLN A 7 -26.69 -17.52 28.67
N ASN A 8 -25.62 -17.81 27.92
CA ASN A 8 -24.36 -17.11 28.07
C ASN A 8 -24.27 -16.04 26.98
N ASP A 9 -25.00 -14.95 27.23
CA ASP A 9 -24.83 -13.66 26.60
C ASP A 9 -23.46 -13.08 26.99
N VAL A 10 -22.45 -13.36 26.17
CA VAL A 10 -21.32 -12.45 25.99
C VAL A 10 -21.62 -11.57 24.80
N PHE A 11 -22.67 -10.75 24.92
CA PHE A 11 -22.86 -9.62 24.01
C PHE A 11 -21.77 -8.62 24.34
N ALA A 12 -20.65 -8.68 23.62
CA ALA A 12 -19.90 -7.46 23.35
C ALA A 12 -20.91 -6.45 22.82
N GLU A 13 -20.98 -5.27 23.44
CA GLU A 13 -22.00 -4.27 23.13
C GLU A 13 -21.80 -3.79 21.68
N LEU A 14 -22.49 -4.45 20.74
CA LEU A 14 -22.41 -4.15 19.32
C LEU A 14 -22.96 -2.73 19.11
N ALA A 15 -22.25 -1.94 18.33
CA ALA A 15 -22.72 -0.60 17.97
C ALA A 15 -24.05 -0.69 17.20
N ASP A 16 -24.95 0.28 17.39
CA ASP A 16 -26.33 0.28 16.85
C ASP A 16 -26.46 0.02 15.34
N PHE A 17 -25.40 0.25 14.56
CA PHE A 17 -25.39 0.03 13.11
C PHE A 17 -25.04 -1.42 12.71
N VAL A 18 -24.58 -2.24 13.65
CA VAL A 18 -24.15 -3.62 13.42
C VAL A 18 -25.36 -4.54 13.51
N ASP A 19 -25.73 -5.12 12.36
CA ASP A 19 -26.70 -6.20 12.26
C ASP A 19 -26.09 -7.51 12.82
N PRO A 20 -26.64 -8.09 13.90
CA PRO A 20 -26.15 -9.34 14.51
C PRO A 20 -26.20 -10.56 13.58
N ASN A 21 -26.98 -10.51 12.50
CA ASN A 21 -27.09 -11.60 11.53
C ASN A 21 -26.01 -11.54 10.44
N LYS A 22 -25.15 -10.52 10.46
CA LYS A 22 -24.04 -10.36 9.51
C LYS A 22 -22.72 -10.65 10.19
N ASP A 23 -21.81 -11.24 9.43
CA ASP A 23 -20.45 -11.52 9.86
C ASP A 23 -19.72 -10.20 10.25
N PRO A 24 -19.09 -10.10 11.44
CA PRO A 24 -18.26 -8.96 11.82
C PRO A 24 -17.24 -8.54 10.75
N GLN A 25 -16.69 -9.51 10.01
CA GLN A 25 -15.73 -9.28 8.93
C GLN A 25 -16.32 -8.43 7.80
N TYR A 26 -17.63 -8.54 7.54
CA TYR A 26 -18.32 -7.71 6.54
C TYR A 26 -18.14 -6.21 6.82
N TYR A 27 -18.21 -5.81 8.09
CA TYR A 27 -18.08 -4.41 8.50
C TYR A 27 -16.63 -3.94 8.48
N LEU A 28 -15.68 -4.82 8.82
CA LEU A 28 -14.24 -4.57 8.71
C LEU A 28 -13.84 -4.34 7.24
N ASP A 29 -14.25 -5.25 6.35
CA ASP A 29 -13.95 -5.15 4.93
C ASP A 29 -14.48 -3.85 4.35
N ARG A 30 -15.67 -3.44 4.77
CA ARG A 30 -16.27 -2.18 4.36
C ARG A 30 -15.49 -0.97 4.89
N TYR A 31 -15.06 -1.00 6.15
CA TYR A 31 -14.26 0.06 6.76
C TYR A 31 -12.89 0.24 6.08
N TYR A 32 -12.23 -0.86 5.72
CA TYR A 32 -10.90 -0.81 5.12
C TYR A 32 -10.91 -0.58 3.60
N ASN A 33 -11.99 -0.93 2.90
CA ASN A 33 -12.06 -0.84 1.44
C ASN A 33 -12.98 0.27 0.89
N GLU A 34 -13.94 0.78 1.67
CA GLU A 34 -14.86 1.84 1.25
C GLU A 34 -14.57 3.17 1.99
N VAL A 35 -13.94 4.12 1.28
CA VAL A 35 -13.58 5.44 1.85
C VAL A 35 -14.79 6.20 2.41
N THR A 36 -15.94 6.08 1.76
CA THR A 36 -17.20 6.71 2.18
C THR A 36 -17.73 6.11 3.48
N TYR A 37 -17.66 4.79 3.63
CA TYR A 37 -18.07 4.09 4.84
C TYR A 37 -17.13 4.41 6.00
N LYS A 38 -15.81 4.43 5.76
CA LYS A 38 -14.82 4.85 6.75
C LYS A 38 -15.09 6.26 7.26
N SER A 39 -15.28 7.22 6.35
CA SER A 39 -15.54 8.63 6.71
C SER A 39 -16.84 8.83 7.49
N TRP A 40 -17.84 7.97 7.24
CA TRP A 40 -19.07 7.94 8.02
C TRP A 40 -18.82 7.35 9.41
N PHE A 41 -18.11 6.23 9.52
CA PHE A 41 -17.78 5.61 10.80
C PHE A 41 -16.99 6.57 11.69
N ASP A 42 -15.87 7.12 11.18
CA ASP A 42 -14.99 8.04 11.91
C ASP A 42 -15.73 9.29 12.45
N ARG A 43 -16.83 9.69 11.80
CA ARG A 43 -17.63 10.86 12.19
C ARG A 43 -18.68 10.55 13.25
N ASN A 44 -19.31 9.38 13.16
CA ASN A 44 -20.42 9.01 14.04
C ASN A 44 -19.95 8.27 15.30
N TYR A 45 -18.77 7.65 15.24
CA TYR A 45 -18.20 6.83 16.30
C TYR A 45 -16.73 7.22 16.56
N PRO A 46 -16.44 8.49 16.97
CA PRO A 46 -15.07 8.96 17.14
C PRO A 46 -14.33 8.33 18.33
N ASP A 47 -15.08 7.77 19.29
CA ASP A 47 -14.57 7.28 20.57
C ASP A 47 -14.37 5.75 20.61
N ILE A 48 -14.68 5.03 19.53
CA ILE A 48 -14.57 3.57 19.44
C ILE A 48 -13.93 3.13 18.12
N THR A 49 -13.18 2.03 18.15
CA THR A 49 -12.62 1.42 16.94
C THR A 49 -13.64 0.54 16.21
N ILE A 50 -13.43 0.26 14.93
CA ILE A 50 -14.36 -0.58 14.15
C ILE A 50 -14.37 -2.02 14.70
N GLU A 51 -13.23 -2.49 15.21
CA GLU A 51 -13.05 -3.79 15.84
C GLU A 51 -13.87 -3.91 17.13
N GLU A 52 -13.82 -2.90 17.98
CA GLU A 52 -14.65 -2.83 19.19
C GLU A 52 -16.14 -2.74 18.84
N ALA A 53 -16.50 -1.94 17.85
CA ALA A 53 -17.88 -1.76 17.41
C ALA A 53 -18.54 -3.05 16.91
N VAL A 54 -17.76 -3.98 16.35
CA VAL A 54 -18.23 -5.29 15.86
C VAL A 54 -18.00 -6.42 16.87
N GLY A 55 -17.58 -6.10 18.10
CA GLY A 55 -17.42 -7.06 19.19
C GLY A 55 -16.14 -7.89 19.16
N LEU A 56 -15.12 -7.46 18.40
CA LEU A 56 -13.80 -8.08 18.36
C LEU A 56 -12.87 -7.39 19.37
N ASN A 57 -13.16 -7.56 20.66
CA ASN A 57 -12.28 -7.11 21.73
C ASN A 57 -11.04 -8.02 21.84
N GLU A 58 -9.93 -7.48 22.38
CA GLU A 58 -8.64 -8.20 22.45
C GLU A 58 -8.75 -9.54 23.18
N GLU A 59 -9.71 -9.69 24.11
CA GLU A 59 -9.95 -10.92 24.88
C GLU A 59 -10.49 -12.10 24.04
N SER A 60 -11.24 -11.83 22.96
CA SER A 60 -11.66 -12.88 22.02
C SER A 60 -10.48 -13.39 21.19
N SER A 61 -9.53 -12.51 20.86
CA SER A 61 -8.36 -12.87 20.04
C SER A 61 -7.39 -13.80 20.79
N VAL A 62 -7.24 -13.62 22.11
CA VAL A 62 -6.34 -14.47 22.91
C VAL A 62 -6.92 -15.88 23.04
N ILE A 63 -8.23 -16.02 23.26
CA ILE A 63 -8.88 -17.34 23.36
C ILE A 63 -8.77 -18.11 22.03
N ASP A 64 -9.00 -17.44 20.91
CA ASP A 64 -8.82 -18.03 19.57
C ASP A 64 -7.36 -18.39 19.27
N SER A 65 -6.42 -17.58 19.76
CA SER A 65 -4.98 -17.84 19.62
C SER A 65 -4.51 -19.01 20.49
N ILE A 66 -5.06 -19.18 21.70
CA ILE A 66 -4.75 -20.26 22.62
C ILE A 66 -5.30 -21.58 22.08
N LEU A 67 -6.56 -21.59 21.61
CA LEU A 67 -7.16 -22.74 20.95
C LEU A 67 -6.38 -23.17 19.69
N LYS A 68 -5.96 -22.21 18.84
CA LYS A 68 -5.10 -22.52 17.69
C LYS A 68 -3.71 -23.02 18.10
N LYS A 69 -3.11 -22.46 19.16
CA LYS A 69 -1.75 -22.80 19.57
C LYS A 69 -1.65 -24.17 20.26
N GLU A 70 -2.71 -24.59 20.95
CA GLU A 70 -2.80 -25.93 21.54
C GLU A 70 -3.01 -27.02 20.48
N LEU A 71 -3.72 -26.70 19.38
CA LEU A 71 -3.92 -27.58 18.23
C LEU A 71 -2.70 -27.71 17.28
N ILE A 72 -1.74 -26.78 17.31
CA ILE A 72 -0.63 -26.70 16.33
C ILE A 72 0.72 -27.22 16.87
N GLN A 73 0.82 -27.60 18.16
CA GLN A 73 2.12 -27.89 18.80
C GLN A 73 2.69 -29.29 18.54
N GLU A 74 2.04 -30.13 17.74
CA GLU A 74 2.55 -31.45 17.33
C GLU A 74 2.90 -31.47 15.83
N ALA A 75 4.03 -30.86 15.46
CA ALA A 75 4.55 -30.95 14.10
C ALA A 75 6.10 -30.99 14.11
N ASP A 76 6.63 -32.20 14.31
CA ASP A 76 8.01 -32.54 13.96
C ASP A 76 8.22 -32.44 12.44
N ALA A 77 9.38 -31.93 12.03
CA ALA A 77 9.69 -31.40 10.69
C ALA A 77 9.86 -32.43 9.56
N THR A 78 9.06 -33.48 9.52
CA THR A 78 9.01 -34.40 8.38
C THR A 78 7.56 -34.67 8.05
N LEU A 79 7.00 -33.98 7.06
CA LEU A 79 6.11 -34.56 6.05
C LEU A 79 5.62 -33.49 5.08
N VAL A 80 6.05 -33.65 3.83
CA VAL A 80 5.39 -33.21 2.60
C VAL A 80 4.04 -33.95 2.46
N HIS A 81 3.18 -33.88 3.48
CA HIS A 81 1.83 -34.42 3.44
C HIS A 81 0.90 -33.45 4.16
N GLN A 82 -0.13 -33.07 3.43
CA GLN A 82 -1.32 -32.40 3.93
C GLN A 82 -1.76 -33.04 5.25
N GLU A 83 -2.04 -32.22 6.27
CA GLU A 83 -3.18 -32.54 7.12
C GLU A 83 -4.43 -31.93 6.46
N PRO A 84 -5.34 -32.77 5.95
CA PRO A 84 -6.57 -32.32 5.35
C PRO A 84 -7.54 -31.89 6.45
N ILE A 85 -8.05 -30.67 6.36
CA ILE A 85 -9.39 -30.39 6.88
C ILE A 85 -10.30 -31.35 6.11
N GLN A 86 -10.78 -32.40 6.80
CA GLN A 86 -11.66 -33.40 6.24
C GLN A 86 -13.03 -32.77 5.94
N THR A 87 -13.12 -32.16 4.75
CA THR A 87 -14.37 -32.00 4.01
C THR A 87 -14.11 -32.56 2.62
N ASN A 88 -14.61 -33.77 2.44
CA ASN A 88 -14.57 -34.60 1.26
C ASN A 88 -15.43 -34.02 0.13
N ASN A 89 -14.97 -32.95 -0.50
CA ASN A 89 -15.46 -32.52 -1.81
C ASN A 89 -14.35 -31.86 -2.63
N SER A 90 -14.27 -32.25 -3.91
CA SER A 90 -13.33 -31.72 -4.92
C SER A 90 -13.37 -30.18 -5.00
N GLU A 91 -14.54 -29.60 -4.71
CA GLU A 91 -14.80 -28.16 -4.73
C GLU A 91 -13.93 -27.38 -3.74
N THR A 92 -13.69 -27.89 -2.53
CA THR A 92 -12.87 -27.21 -1.52
C THR A 92 -11.39 -27.21 -1.88
N ILE A 93 -10.89 -28.30 -2.48
CA ILE A 93 -9.50 -28.39 -2.97
C ILE A 93 -9.27 -27.41 -4.12
N HIS A 94 -10.22 -27.32 -5.06
CA HIS A 94 -10.15 -26.34 -6.15
C HIS A 94 -10.21 -24.89 -5.63
N MET A 95 -11.00 -24.64 -4.59
CA MET A 95 -11.07 -23.33 -3.93
C MET A 95 -9.74 -22.94 -3.27
N ILE A 96 -9.10 -23.85 -2.52
CA ILE A 96 -7.78 -23.60 -1.90
C ILE A 96 -6.71 -23.36 -2.98
N LEU A 97 -6.71 -24.16 -4.04
CA LEU A 97 -5.79 -23.99 -5.17
C LEU A 97 -6.02 -22.65 -5.89
N ALA A 98 -7.28 -22.25 -6.07
CA ALA A 98 -7.66 -20.98 -6.68
C ALA A 98 -7.24 -19.78 -5.82
N ILE A 99 -7.47 -19.81 -4.51
CA ILE A 99 -7.06 -18.74 -3.57
C ILE A 99 -5.54 -18.61 -3.54
N GLY A 100 -4.81 -19.73 -3.44
CA GLY A 100 -3.34 -19.73 -3.47
C GLY A 100 -2.77 -19.19 -4.78
N GLY A 101 -3.32 -19.61 -5.92
CA GLY A 101 -2.93 -19.13 -7.24
C GLY A 101 -3.20 -17.62 -7.43
N LEU A 102 -4.34 -17.14 -6.94
CA LEU A 102 -4.74 -15.74 -7.04
C LEU A 102 -3.80 -14.81 -6.24
N GLY A 103 -3.41 -15.21 -5.03
CA GLY A 103 -2.45 -14.46 -4.20
C GLY A 103 -1.09 -14.27 -4.88
N ILE A 104 -0.58 -15.33 -5.52
CA ILE A 104 0.69 -15.28 -6.27
C ILE A 104 0.59 -14.29 -7.45
N LEU A 105 -0.52 -14.32 -8.21
CA LEU A 105 -0.74 -13.42 -9.34
C LEU A 105 -0.87 -11.94 -8.93
N PHE A 106 -1.63 -11.66 -7.87
CA PHE A 106 -1.75 -10.29 -7.34
C PHE A 106 -0.41 -9.76 -6.81
N GLY A 107 0.37 -10.59 -6.10
CA GLY A 107 1.70 -10.23 -5.65
C GLY A 107 2.64 -9.84 -6.80
N ALA A 108 2.63 -10.62 -7.90
CA ALA A 108 3.41 -10.34 -9.10
C ALA A 108 2.99 -9.01 -9.77
N VAL A 109 1.68 -8.79 -9.98
CA VAL A 109 1.16 -7.55 -10.59
C VAL A 109 1.47 -6.33 -9.71
N TYR A 110 1.28 -6.43 -8.40
CA TYR A 110 1.57 -5.34 -7.46
C TYR A 110 3.05 -4.96 -7.46
N GLY A 111 3.95 -5.96 -7.46
CA GLY A 111 5.39 -5.75 -7.54
C GLY A 111 5.84 -4.99 -8.80
N ILE A 112 5.23 -5.30 -9.95
CA ILE A 112 5.48 -4.59 -11.22
C ILE A 112 4.98 -3.15 -11.14
N LYS A 113 3.74 -2.93 -10.66
CA LYS A 113 3.12 -1.60 -10.54
C LYS A 113 3.96 -0.66 -9.66
N ARG A 114 4.50 -1.16 -8.54
CA ARG A 114 5.35 -0.37 -7.63
C ARG A 114 6.63 0.13 -8.33
N LYS A 115 7.33 -0.75 -9.05
CA LYS A 115 8.57 -0.40 -9.77
C LYS A 115 8.34 0.65 -10.87
N VAL A 116 7.24 0.55 -11.62
CA VAL A 116 6.92 1.52 -12.69
C VAL A 116 6.64 2.90 -12.12
N ASN A 117 5.86 2.99 -11.03
CA ASN A 117 5.50 4.27 -10.41
C ASN A 117 6.73 5.03 -9.89
N ASP A 118 7.67 4.33 -9.24
CA ASP A 118 8.90 4.94 -8.74
C ASP A 118 9.75 5.49 -9.90
N ASN A 119 9.87 4.73 -11.00
CA ASN A 119 10.58 5.17 -12.20
C ASN A 119 9.93 6.41 -12.83
N THR A 120 8.59 6.44 -12.96
CA THR A 120 7.87 7.61 -13.49
C THR A 120 8.09 8.85 -12.64
N ARG A 121 8.08 8.71 -11.31
CA ARG A 121 8.36 9.81 -10.38
C ARG A 121 9.80 10.31 -10.50
N GLN A 122 10.78 9.42 -10.62
CA GLN A 122 12.18 9.80 -10.79
C GLN A 122 12.43 10.50 -12.13
N ILE A 123 11.78 10.05 -13.22
CA ILE A 123 11.89 10.70 -14.53
C ILE A 123 11.34 12.13 -14.47
N SER A 124 10.21 12.37 -13.81
CA SER A 124 9.64 13.72 -13.70
C SER A 124 10.52 14.65 -12.86
N ILE A 125 11.07 14.16 -11.74
CA ILE A 125 12.00 14.91 -10.90
C ILE A 125 13.29 15.25 -11.68
N ASN A 126 13.87 14.28 -12.39
CA ASN A 126 15.07 14.51 -13.20
C ASN A 126 14.82 15.52 -14.32
N LYS A 127 13.66 15.43 -14.99
CA LYS A 127 13.25 16.38 -16.04
C LYS A 127 13.15 17.81 -15.51
N GLU A 128 12.48 18.03 -14.39
CA GLU A 128 12.37 19.37 -13.78
C GLU A 128 13.72 19.86 -13.23
N THR A 129 14.54 18.97 -12.69
CA THR A 129 15.88 19.30 -12.21
C THR A 129 16.78 19.77 -13.35
N ILE A 130 16.80 19.07 -14.49
CA ILE A 130 17.55 19.47 -15.70
C ILE A 130 17.02 20.80 -16.24
N LYS A 131 15.70 20.94 -16.36
CA LYS A 131 15.07 22.18 -16.83
C LYS A 131 15.46 23.37 -15.97
N ASN A 132 15.43 23.23 -14.64
CA ASN A 132 15.64 24.34 -13.72
C ASN A 132 17.12 24.65 -13.48
N LYS A 133 17.99 23.63 -13.36
CA LYS A 133 19.41 23.83 -13.04
C LYS A 133 20.30 24.00 -14.27
N ILE A 134 19.95 23.38 -15.39
CA ILE A 134 20.80 23.35 -16.59
C ILE A 134 20.23 24.29 -17.65
N ILE A 135 18.96 24.11 -18.04
CA ILE A 135 18.41 24.80 -19.22
C ILE A 135 18.06 26.26 -18.92
N LYS A 136 17.28 26.52 -17.86
CA LYS A 136 16.80 27.89 -17.53
C LYS A 136 17.91 28.94 -17.41
N PRO A 137 19.05 28.67 -16.74
CA PRO A 137 20.16 29.62 -16.69
C PRO A 137 20.74 29.90 -18.08
N ILE A 138 20.98 28.86 -18.88
CA ILE A 138 21.57 28.97 -20.22
C ILE A 138 20.66 29.76 -21.18
N THR A 139 19.35 29.54 -21.11
CA THR A 139 18.39 30.24 -21.98
C THR A 139 18.13 31.69 -21.55
N ARG A 140 18.52 32.08 -20.32
CA ARG A 140 18.34 33.45 -19.82
C ARG A 140 19.60 34.30 -19.94
N THR A 141 20.77 33.70 -20.13
CA THR A 141 22.03 34.43 -20.32
C THR A 141 22.08 35.07 -21.70
N ASN A 142 22.56 36.33 -21.76
CA ASN A 142 22.86 36.99 -23.02
C ASN A 142 24.00 36.23 -23.73
N PRO A 143 23.92 35.96 -25.04
CA PRO A 143 25.01 35.31 -25.76
C PRO A 143 26.37 36.01 -25.59
N LEU A 144 26.40 37.34 -25.42
CA LEU A 144 27.64 38.08 -25.14
C LEU A 144 28.25 37.69 -23.78
N ASP A 145 27.43 37.54 -22.74
CA ASP A 145 27.87 37.12 -21.41
C ASP A 145 28.47 35.71 -21.45
N VAL A 146 27.90 34.82 -22.28
CA VAL A 146 28.43 33.48 -22.50
C VAL A 146 29.81 33.54 -23.15
N LEU A 147 30.00 34.38 -24.17
CA LEU A 147 31.31 34.55 -24.81
C LEU A 147 32.35 35.13 -23.84
N GLN A 148 31.97 36.12 -23.03
CA GLN A 148 32.86 36.70 -22.01
C GLN A 148 33.28 35.66 -20.97
N MET A 149 32.34 34.84 -20.49
CA MET A 149 32.63 33.73 -19.58
C MET A 149 33.64 32.74 -20.18
N ARG A 150 33.50 32.41 -21.47
CA ARG A 150 34.40 31.48 -22.17
C ARG A 150 35.79 32.09 -22.38
N LEU A 151 35.89 33.40 -22.63
CA LEU A 151 37.16 34.12 -22.70
C LEU A 151 37.88 34.11 -21.35
N VAL A 152 37.18 34.42 -20.25
CA VAL A 152 37.74 34.39 -18.89
C VAL A 152 38.21 33.00 -18.48
N LYS A 153 37.49 31.95 -18.91
CA LYS A 153 37.88 30.55 -18.68
C LYS A 153 39.02 30.07 -19.58
N GLY A 154 39.42 30.84 -20.58
CA GLY A 154 40.42 30.44 -21.58
C GLY A 154 39.92 29.37 -22.56
N GLU A 155 38.60 29.21 -22.70
CA GLU A 155 38.00 28.27 -23.67
C GLU A 155 38.01 28.82 -25.10
N ILE A 156 38.16 30.14 -25.25
CA ILE A 156 38.30 30.84 -26.54
C ILE A 156 39.40 31.91 -26.41
N SER A 157 40.05 32.23 -27.52
CA SER A 157 41.01 33.35 -27.57
C SER A 157 40.29 34.70 -27.69
N LEU A 158 41.04 35.80 -27.44
CA LEU A 158 40.51 37.15 -27.64
C LEU A 158 40.09 37.41 -29.10
N GLU A 159 40.86 36.87 -30.03
CA GLU A 159 40.62 37.01 -31.47
C GLU A 159 39.35 36.25 -31.92
N GLU A 160 39.12 35.06 -31.35
CA GLU A 160 37.88 34.31 -31.55
C GLU A 160 36.67 35.01 -30.93
N PHE A 161 36.83 35.63 -29.76
CA PHE A 161 35.78 36.42 -29.12
C PHE A 161 35.31 37.58 -30.02
N GLU A 162 36.24 38.38 -30.56
CA GLU A 162 35.92 39.53 -31.42
C GLU A 162 35.17 39.11 -32.70
N ILE A 163 35.58 38.00 -33.31
CA ILE A 163 34.90 37.44 -34.49
C ILE A 163 33.46 37.03 -34.15
N LEU A 164 33.25 36.41 -32.99
CA LEU A 164 31.94 35.93 -32.55
C LEU A 164 31.03 37.08 -32.08
N GLU A 165 31.59 38.09 -31.40
CA GLU A 165 30.87 39.30 -31.01
C GLU A 165 30.37 40.06 -32.24
N LYS A 166 31.23 40.25 -33.25
CA LYS A 166 30.85 40.90 -34.51
C LYS A 166 29.72 40.17 -35.23
N LYS A 167 29.74 38.83 -35.22
CA LYS A 167 28.68 37.99 -35.81
C LYS A 167 27.36 38.03 -35.03
N LEU A 168 27.39 38.34 -33.74
CA LEU A 168 26.17 38.55 -32.94
C LEU A 168 25.53 39.90 -33.19
N GLN A 169 26.30 40.88 -33.68
CA GLN A 169 25.84 42.24 -33.97
C GLN A 169 25.47 42.47 -35.45
N SER A 170 25.80 41.53 -36.36
CA SER A 170 25.45 41.60 -37.79
C SER A 170 24.11 40.96 -38.09
#